data_AF-X1LIM1-F1
#
_entry.id   AF-X1LIM1-F1
#
_cell.length_a   1.000
_cell.length_b   1.000
_cell.length_c   1.000
_cell.angle_alpha   90.00
_cell.angle_beta   90.00
_cell.angle_gamma   90.00
#
_symmetry.space_group_name_H-M   'P 1'
#
loop_
_entity.id
_entity.type
_entity.pdbx_description
1 polymer ?
#
loop_
_entity_poly.entity_id
_entity_poly.type
_entity_poly.pdbx_seq_one_letter_code
_entity_poly.pdbx_strand_id
1 'polypeptide(L)'
;RNTIILPIDSEHSAIFQCLKNEPKNNIEKIILTASGGPLYNLTTSALKDVSVEDALNHPNWKMGKKVTIDSATLMNKGLEVIEARWLFGIPTDKIEIIIHPQSYVHSMVQFIDGTTLAQLSEHDMKIPIQFALFYPERVNNNYTRLDLTRISQLTFKKPNFTKFPCIKLAYQALDIGGTMPAVLNGANEIAVNAFLNKQINITDIPIIIINDIPIK
;
A
#
# COMPACT_ATOMS: atom_id res chain seq x y z
N ARG A 1 28.84 -2.98 4.58
CA ARG A 1 28.58 -2.19 3.35
C ARG A 1 27.90 -0.90 3.78
N ASN A 2 28.42 0.27 3.40
CA ASN A 2 27.84 1.59 3.71
C ASN A 2 26.77 1.97 2.67
N THR A 3 25.77 1.12 2.46
CA THR A 3 24.71 1.35 1.47
C THR A 3 23.41 1.68 2.21
N ILE A 4 22.74 2.75 1.80
CA ILE A 4 21.44 3.17 2.32
C ILE A 4 20.40 2.93 1.23
N ILE A 5 19.26 2.34 1.59
CA ILE A 5 18.10 2.22 0.72
C ILE A 5 17.12 3.32 1.13
N LEU A 6 16.73 4.17 0.17
CA LEU A 6 15.74 5.23 0.38
C LEU A 6 14.43 4.84 -0.33
N PRO A 7 13.29 4.80 0.37
CA PRO A 7 12.02 4.44 -0.24
C PRO A 7 11.50 5.54 -1.16
N ILE A 8 11.06 5.12 -2.35
CA ILE A 8 10.39 5.97 -3.34
C ILE A 8 8.88 5.69 -3.38
N ASP A 9 8.44 4.50 -3.00
CA ASP A 9 7.02 4.23 -2.80
C ASP A 9 6.44 5.27 -1.82
N SER A 10 5.28 5.84 -2.15
CA SER A 10 4.74 7.04 -1.51
C SER A 10 4.55 6.85 -0.01
N GLU A 11 3.99 5.71 0.37
CA GLU A 11 3.67 5.32 1.74
C GLU A 11 4.95 5.16 2.57
N HIS A 12 5.95 4.45 2.05
CA HIS A 12 7.21 4.23 2.75
C HIS A 12 8.07 5.50 2.78
N SER A 13 8.02 6.31 1.72
CA SER A 13 8.63 7.64 1.71
C SER A 13 8.01 8.55 2.78
N ALA A 14 6.69 8.49 2.95
CA ALA A 14 5.96 9.18 4.00
C ALA A 14 6.39 8.71 5.40
N ILE A 15 6.43 7.39 5.64
CA ILE A 15 6.92 6.81 6.90
C ILE A 15 8.35 7.29 7.19
N PHE A 16 9.25 7.18 6.21
CA PHE A 16 10.64 7.58 6.37
C PHE A 16 10.76 9.08 6.70
N GLN A 17 9.95 9.93 6.07
CA GLN A 17 9.88 11.37 6.38
C GLN A 17 9.30 11.68 7.76
N CYS A 18 8.42 10.83 8.30
CA CYS A 18 7.92 10.95 9.67
C CYS A 18 8.96 10.47 10.69
N LEU A 19 9.78 9.48 10.35
CA LEU A 19 10.75 8.91 11.29
C LEU A 19 11.93 9.84 11.57
N LYS A 20 12.51 10.58 10.61
CA LYS A 20 13.63 11.54 10.84
C LYS A 20 14.66 11.14 11.92
N ASN A 21 15.11 9.88 11.92
CA ASN A 21 16.06 9.29 12.89
C ASN A 21 15.50 8.93 14.28
N GLU A 22 14.19 8.86 14.44
CA GLU A 22 13.52 8.35 15.64
C GLU A 22 14.00 6.91 15.95
N PRO A 23 14.39 6.63 17.20
CA PRO A 23 14.69 5.27 17.64
C PRO A 23 13.51 4.33 17.39
N LYS A 24 13.79 3.12 16.90
CA LYS A 24 12.73 2.14 16.56
C LYS A 24 11.82 1.78 17.75
N ASN A 25 12.39 1.83 18.94
CA ASN A 25 11.71 1.62 20.22
C ASN A 25 10.71 2.71 20.58
N ASN A 26 10.77 3.89 19.94
CA ASN A 26 9.75 4.93 20.08
C ASN A 26 8.53 4.66 19.19
N ILE A 27 8.62 3.74 18.22
CA ILE A 27 7.54 3.45 17.27
C ILE A 27 6.55 2.47 17.91
N GLU A 28 5.33 2.95 18.15
CA GLU A 28 4.21 2.11 18.58
C GLU A 28 3.66 1.31 17.41
N LYS A 29 3.30 1.99 16.31
CA LYS A 29 2.83 1.38 15.07
C LYS A 29 3.04 2.25 13.84
N ILE A 30 3.13 1.61 12.68
CA ILE A 30 3.04 2.23 11.36
C ILE A 30 1.60 2.13 10.87
N ILE A 31 1.09 3.20 10.28
CA ILE A 31 -0.23 3.22 9.66
C ILE A 31 -0.06 3.47 8.15
N LEU A 32 -0.26 2.41 7.36
CA LEU A 32 -0.22 2.44 5.91
C LEU A 32 -1.60 2.82 5.35
N THR A 33 -1.70 3.98 4.74
CA THR A 33 -2.93 4.43 4.09
C THR A 33 -3.09 3.82 2.72
N ALA A 34 -4.30 3.44 2.32
CA ALA A 34 -4.62 2.93 0.98
C ALA A 34 -5.78 3.70 0.36
N SER A 35 -5.76 3.96 -0.95
CA SER A 35 -6.88 4.61 -1.66
C SER A 35 -8.18 3.78 -1.61
N GLY A 36 -8.06 2.46 -1.44
CA GLY A 36 -9.15 1.49 -1.62
C GLY A 36 -9.24 0.92 -3.04
N GLY A 37 -8.56 1.53 -4.01
CA GLY A 37 -8.65 1.16 -5.42
C GLY A 37 -10.03 1.40 -6.03
N PRO A 38 -10.23 1.06 -7.31
CA PRO A 38 -11.50 1.30 -8.02
C PRO A 38 -12.69 0.51 -7.47
N LEU A 39 -12.45 -0.61 -6.79
CA LEU A 39 -13.50 -1.58 -6.45
C LEU A 39 -13.96 -1.49 -4.99
N TYR A 40 -13.39 -0.58 -4.18
CA TYR A 40 -13.67 -0.51 -2.75
C TYR A 40 -15.15 -0.39 -2.40
N ASN A 41 -15.89 0.38 -3.20
CA ASN A 41 -17.30 0.69 -2.95
C ASN A 41 -18.29 -0.31 -3.60
N LEU A 42 -17.82 -1.26 -4.40
CA LEU A 42 -18.68 -2.29 -4.99
C LEU A 42 -19.22 -3.26 -3.93
N THR A 43 -20.32 -3.95 -4.22
CA THR A 43 -20.74 -5.06 -3.36
C THR A 43 -19.90 -6.31 -3.65
N THR A 44 -19.86 -7.26 -2.72
CA THR A 44 -19.16 -8.54 -2.94
C THR A 44 -19.75 -9.31 -4.12
N SER A 45 -21.07 -9.19 -4.36
CA SER A 45 -21.70 -9.79 -5.55
C SER A 45 -21.22 -9.13 -6.84
N ALA A 46 -21.14 -7.80 -6.87
CA ALA A 46 -20.71 -7.06 -8.05
C ALA A 46 -19.25 -7.33 -8.43
N LEU A 47 -18.38 -7.71 -7.47
CA LEU A 47 -16.99 -8.05 -7.77
C LEU A 47 -16.84 -9.23 -8.75
N LYS A 48 -17.84 -10.13 -8.82
CA LYS A 48 -17.80 -11.30 -9.70
C LYS A 48 -17.85 -10.94 -11.18
N ASP A 49 -18.48 -9.81 -11.50
CA ASP A 49 -18.75 -9.37 -12.87
C ASP A 49 -17.84 -8.20 -13.29
N VAL A 50 -16.80 -7.88 -12.50
CA VAL A 50 -15.85 -6.80 -12.78
C VAL A 50 -15.01 -7.13 -14.01
N SER A 51 -15.04 -6.24 -14.99
CA SER A 51 -14.17 -6.35 -16.17
C SER A 51 -12.74 -5.88 -15.88
N VAL A 52 -11.80 -6.21 -16.78
CA VAL A 52 -10.43 -5.70 -16.73
C VAL A 52 -10.44 -4.17 -16.83
N GLU A 53 -11.30 -3.64 -17.69
CA GLU A 53 -11.46 -2.21 -17.91
C GLU A 53 -11.93 -1.48 -16.64
N ASP A 54 -12.89 -2.05 -15.90
CA ASP A 54 -13.34 -1.52 -14.61
C ASP A 54 -12.21 -1.51 -13.57
N ALA A 55 -11.47 -2.62 -13.47
CA ALA A 55 -10.37 -2.74 -12.52
C ALA A 55 -9.18 -1.84 -12.86
N LEU A 56 -9.00 -1.44 -14.13
CA LEU A 56 -7.97 -0.51 -14.56
C LEU A 56 -8.32 0.97 -14.35
N ASN A 57 -9.56 1.29 -13.97
CA ASN A 57 -10.04 2.67 -13.84
C ASN A 57 -9.78 3.26 -12.44
N HIS A 58 -8.51 3.43 -12.06
CA HIS A 58 -8.14 3.90 -10.72
C HIS A 58 -8.54 5.37 -10.46
N PRO A 59 -9.14 5.70 -9.29
CA PRO A 59 -9.69 7.04 -9.04
C PRO A 59 -8.64 8.15 -8.94
N ASN A 60 -7.47 7.87 -8.33
CA ASN A 60 -6.51 8.92 -7.97
C ASN A 60 -5.19 8.91 -8.75
N TRP A 61 -4.84 7.80 -9.42
CA TRP A 61 -3.49 7.56 -9.92
C TRP A 61 -3.53 7.00 -11.34
N LYS A 62 -2.63 7.48 -12.20
CA LYS A 62 -2.35 6.87 -13.50
C LYS A 62 -1.10 6.00 -13.37
N MET A 63 -1.28 4.68 -13.38
CA MET A 63 -0.22 3.71 -13.09
C MET A 63 -0.18 2.59 -14.13
N GLY A 64 0.86 1.76 -14.07
CA GLY A 64 0.95 0.56 -14.90
C GLY A 64 -0.14 -0.47 -14.59
N LYS A 65 -0.50 -1.31 -15.57
CA LYS A 65 -1.63 -2.25 -15.44
C LYS A 65 -1.55 -3.14 -14.21
N LYS A 66 -0.39 -3.75 -13.93
CA LYS A 66 -0.19 -4.68 -12.79
C LYS A 66 -0.49 -4.01 -11.44
N VAL A 67 0.15 -2.89 -11.16
CA VAL A 67 -0.06 -2.15 -9.90
C VAL A 67 -1.49 -1.64 -9.77
N THR A 68 -2.15 -1.29 -10.89
CA THR A 68 -3.55 -0.92 -10.87
C THR A 68 -4.47 -2.08 -10.46
N ILE A 69 -4.23 -3.31 -10.95
CA ILE A 69 -4.98 -4.50 -10.51
C ILE A 69 -4.66 -4.86 -9.06
N ASP A 70 -3.41 -4.75 -8.64
CA ASP A 70 -3.02 -4.95 -7.24
C ASP A 70 -3.73 -3.94 -6.32
N SER A 71 -3.89 -2.69 -6.75
CA SER A 71 -4.67 -1.69 -6.01
C SER A 71 -6.15 -2.06 -5.96
N ALA A 72 -6.72 -2.54 -7.07
CA ALA A 72 -8.12 -2.98 -7.15
C ALA A 72 -8.43 -4.17 -6.21
N THR A 73 -7.47 -5.07 -5.98
CA THR A 73 -7.59 -6.21 -5.06
C THR A 73 -7.09 -5.93 -3.65
N LEU A 74 -6.50 -4.75 -3.42
CA LEU A 74 -5.70 -4.39 -2.24
C LEU A 74 -4.49 -5.30 -1.98
N MET A 75 -4.09 -6.12 -2.95
CA MET A 75 -2.81 -6.82 -2.90
C MET A 75 -1.63 -5.84 -2.87
N ASN A 76 -1.75 -4.67 -3.53
CA ASN A 76 -0.70 -3.64 -3.48
C ASN A 76 -0.35 -3.31 -2.04
N LYS A 77 -1.38 -3.02 -1.23
CA LYS A 77 -1.21 -2.71 0.18
C LYS A 77 -0.67 -3.88 0.99
N GLY A 78 -1.02 -5.12 0.62
CA GLY A 78 -0.43 -6.32 1.21
C GLY A 78 1.08 -6.41 0.96
N LEU A 79 1.51 -6.17 -0.28
CA LEU A 79 2.94 -6.11 -0.65
C LEU A 79 3.66 -4.97 0.09
N GLU A 80 3.01 -3.82 0.22
CA GLU A 80 3.59 -2.69 0.96
C GLU A 80 3.72 -2.96 2.48
N VAL A 81 2.85 -3.78 3.09
CA VAL A 81 3.03 -4.26 4.47
C VAL A 81 4.31 -5.09 4.59
N ILE A 82 4.55 -5.99 3.64
CA ILE A 82 5.78 -6.78 3.56
C ILE A 82 6.99 -5.85 3.43
N GLU A 83 6.92 -4.88 2.53
CA GLU A 83 7.99 -3.91 2.32
C GLU A 83 8.27 -3.07 3.58
N ALA A 84 7.23 -2.56 4.26
CA ALA A 84 7.38 -1.77 5.48
C ALA A 84 8.03 -2.57 6.62
N ARG A 85 7.66 -3.86 6.76
CA ARG A 85 8.33 -4.78 7.70
C ARG A 85 9.83 -4.81 7.45
N TRP A 86 10.26 -4.97 6.21
CA TRP A 86 11.68 -5.10 5.85
C TRP A 86 12.44 -3.78 5.91
N LEU A 87 11.89 -2.70 5.34
CA LEU A 87 12.54 -1.39 5.27
C LEU A 87 12.75 -0.79 6.67
N PHE A 88 11.74 -0.88 7.53
CA PHE A 88 11.78 -0.23 8.85
C PHE A 88 12.12 -1.20 9.98
N GLY A 89 12.09 -2.51 9.73
CA GLY A 89 12.33 -3.53 10.75
C GLY A 89 11.24 -3.56 11.83
N ILE A 90 10.01 -3.17 11.47
CA ILE A 90 8.85 -3.14 12.38
C ILE A 90 8.15 -4.51 12.34
N PRO A 91 7.76 -5.07 13.50
CA PRO A 91 6.93 -6.28 13.57
C PRO A 91 5.62 -6.16 12.78
N THR A 92 5.15 -7.26 12.18
CA THR A 92 3.95 -7.25 11.32
C THR A 92 2.69 -6.77 12.04
N ASP A 93 2.52 -7.15 13.31
CA ASP A 93 1.40 -6.78 14.18
C ASP A 93 1.38 -5.27 14.53
N LYS A 94 2.49 -4.56 14.29
CA LYS A 94 2.62 -3.11 14.40
C LYS A 94 2.41 -2.36 13.09
N ILE A 95 1.97 -3.02 12.02
CA ILE A 95 1.67 -2.38 10.73
C ILE A 95 0.16 -2.47 10.50
N GLU A 96 -0.52 -1.33 10.56
CA GLU A 96 -1.97 -1.21 10.38
C GLU A 96 -2.29 -0.62 9.01
N ILE A 97 -3.23 -1.22 8.28
CA ILE A 97 -3.77 -0.64 7.04
C ILE A 97 -5.01 0.19 7.36
N ILE A 98 -5.07 1.40 6.81
CA ILE A 98 -6.25 2.28 6.85
C ILE A 98 -6.65 2.69 5.42
N ILE A 99 -7.93 2.63 5.12
CA ILE A 99 -8.47 3.14 3.86
C ILE A 99 -8.67 4.65 3.96
N HIS A 100 -7.95 5.38 3.12
CA HIS A 100 -7.98 6.83 2.95
C HIS A 100 -8.20 7.17 1.46
N PRO A 101 -9.47 7.27 1.00
CA PRO A 101 -9.78 7.41 -0.42
C PRO A 101 -9.26 8.68 -1.08
N GLN A 102 -9.00 9.75 -0.31
CA GLN A 102 -8.51 11.01 -0.85
C GLN A 102 -7.00 11.01 -1.15
N SER A 103 -6.24 10.04 -0.62
CA SER A 103 -4.80 9.86 -0.88
C SER A 103 -3.95 11.13 -0.65
N TYR A 104 -4.31 11.97 0.32
CA TYR A 104 -3.51 13.15 0.70
C TYR A 104 -2.61 12.87 1.91
N VAL A 105 -3.09 12.07 2.86
CA VAL A 105 -2.22 11.46 3.88
C VAL A 105 -1.62 10.21 3.27
N HIS A 106 -0.31 10.22 3.03
CA HIS A 106 0.39 9.13 2.34
C HIS A 106 0.80 8.00 3.28
N SER A 107 1.05 8.28 4.56
CA SER A 107 1.13 7.31 5.66
C SER A 107 1.36 8.04 6.97
N MET A 108 1.31 7.30 8.09
CA MET A 108 1.53 7.85 9.42
C MET A 108 2.39 6.92 10.28
N VAL A 109 3.01 7.50 11.30
CA VAL A 109 3.73 6.77 12.36
C VAL A 109 3.18 7.22 13.70
N GLN A 110 2.70 6.27 14.49
CA GLN A 110 2.30 6.50 15.87
C GLN A 110 3.45 6.10 16.81
N PHE A 111 3.72 6.95 17.78
CA PHE A 111 4.77 6.79 18.77
C PHE A 111 4.21 6.37 20.13
N ILE A 112 5.08 5.81 20.98
CA ILE A 112 4.71 5.25 22.30
C ILE A 112 4.14 6.27 23.29
N ASP A 113 4.28 7.56 23.01
CA ASP A 113 3.68 8.66 23.78
C ASP A 113 2.26 9.03 23.32
N GLY A 114 1.72 8.30 22.33
CA GLY A 114 0.42 8.53 21.72
C GLY A 114 0.41 9.57 20.61
N THR A 115 1.54 10.21 20.31
CA THR A 115 1.62 11.16 19.19
C THR A 115 1.59 10.43 17.85
N THR A 116 0.99 11.03 16.84
CA THR A 116 0.99 10.51 15.47
C THR A 116 1.50 11.58 14.52
N LEU A 117 2.56 11.25 13.77
CA LEU A 117 3.05 12.08 12.69
C LEU A 117 2.53 11.53 11.36
N ALA A 118 2.07 12.42 10.50
CA ALA A 118 1.55 12.11 9.17
C ALA A 118 2.32 12.92 8.13
N GLN A 119 2.64 12.31 6.98
CA GLN A 119 3.11 13.06 5.83
C GLN A 119 1.93 13.32 4.88
N LEU A 120 1.73 14.60 4.57
CA LEU A 120 0.70 15.07 3.66
C LEU A 120 1.34 15.73 2.45
N SER A 121 0.82 15.42 1.27
CA SER A 121 1.15 16.13 0.02
C SER A 121 0.13 15.83 -1.07
N GLU A 122 0.21 16.55 -2.18
CA GLU A 122 -0.45 16.16 -3.42
C GLU A 122 -0.11 14.70 -3.80
N HIS A 123 -1.03 14.03 -4.50
CA HIS A 123 -0.86 12.67 -5.02
C HIS A 123 0.03 12.70 -6.28
N ASP A 124 1.32 13.01 -6.08
CA ASP A 124 2.30 13.20 -7.15
C ASP A 124 3.64 12.52 -6.80
N MET A 125 4.00 11.48 -7.57
CA MET A 125 5.23 10.70 -7.36
C MET A 125 6.51 11.50 -7.51
N LYS A 126 6.49 12.70 -8.13
CA LYS A 126 7.68 13.57 -8.14
C LYS A 126 8.11 13.97 -6.73
N ILE A 127 7.19 13.98 -5.76
CA ILE A 127 7.47 14.36 -4.37
C ILE A 127 8.37 13.32 -3.67
N PRO A 128 7.99 12.03 -3.55
CA PRO A 128 8.86 11.03 -2.93
C PRO A 128 10.14 10.77 -3.74
N ILE A 129 10.09 10.87 -5.09
CA ILE A 129 11.29 10.77 -5.93
C ILE A 129 12.29 11.90 -5.62
N GLN A 130 11.82 13.15 -5.59
CA GLN A 130 12.69 14.28 -5.26
C GLN A 130 13.25 14.14 -3.85
N PHE A 131 12.43 13.72 -2.88
CA PHE A 131 12.90 13.53 -1.52
C PHE A 131 14.04 12.49 -1.45
N ALA A 132 13.91 11.34 -2.11
CA ALA A 132 14.95 10.32 -2.13
C ALA A 132 16.25 10.79 -2.81
N LEU A 133 16.16 11.59 -3.89
CA LEU A 133 17.35 12.07 -4.63
C LEU A 133 18.17 13.11 -3.86
N PHE A 134 17.52 13.93 -3.04
CA PHE A 134 18.17 15.07 -2.36
C PHE A 134 18.31 14.88 -0.85
N TYR A 135 17.81 13.78 -0.29
CA TYR A 135 17.96 13.45 1.14
C TYR A 135 19.42 13.59 1.61
N PRO A 136 19.68 14.23 2.77
CA PRO A 136 18.73 14.71 3.78
C PRO A 136 18.13 16.10 3.52
N GLU A 137 18.55 16.77 2.45
CA GLU A 137 18.12 18.12 2.12
C GLU A 137 16.76 18.15 1.38
N ARG A 138 16.09 19.30 1.45
CA ARG A 138 14.93 19.59 0.61
C ARG A 138 15.31 20.65 -0.41
N VAL A 139 14.89 20.44 -1.65
CA VAL A 139 15.12 21.39 -2.75
C VAL A 139 13.82 22.04 -3.21
N ASN A 140 13.92 23.29 -3.65
CA ASN A 140 12.81 24.04 -4.22
C ASN A 140 12.34 23.40 -5.53
N ASN A 141 11.03 23.47 -5.77
CA ASN A 141 10.38 23.03 -7.01
C ASN A 141 9.14 23.87 -7.29
N ASN A 142 8.63 23.74 -8.51
CA ASN A 142 7.41 24.40 -8.98
C ASN A 142 6.21 23.41 -9.02
N TYR A 143 6.21 22.39 -8.15
CA TYR A 143 5.11 21.45 -8.07
C TYR A 143 3.89 22.10 -7.40
N THR A 144 2.71 21.57 -7.69
CA THR A 144 1.46 22.00 -7.05
C THR A 144 1.60 21.91 -5.53
N ARG A 145 1.20 22.99 -4.83
CA ARG A 145 1.18 23.03 -3.37
C ARG A 145 -0.15 22.52 -2.87
N LEU A 146 -0.09 21.69 -1.84
CA LEU A 146 -1.28 21.19 -1.16
C LEU A 146 -2.07 22.36 -0.57
N ASP A 147 -3.33 22.49 -1.00
CA ASP A 147 -4.25 23.46 -0.46
C ASP A 147 -5.31 22.75 0.39
N LEU A 148 -5.12 22.75 1.70
CA LEU A 148 -6.01 22.09 2.66
C LEU A 148 -7.46 22.63 2.59
N THR A 149 -7.64 23.89 2.17
CA THR A 149 -8.98 24.49 2.08
C THR A 149 -9.81 23.89 0.94
N ARG A 150 -9.14 23.30 -0.08
CA ARG A 150 -9.79 22.63 -1.21
C ARG A 150 -10.11 21.16 -0.96
N ILE A 151 -9.44 20.52 0.00
CA ILE A 151 -9.61 19.09 0.30
C ILE A 151 -10.95 18.83 1.00
N SER A 152 -11.46 19.83 1.74
CA SER A 152 -12.70 19.82 2.54
C SER A 152 -12.75 18.75 3.63
N GLN A 153 -12.56 17.47 3.30
CA GLN A 153 -12.67 16.35 4.22
C GLN A 153 -11.64 15.25 3.94
N LEU A 154 -10.96 14.81 5.00
CA LEU A 154 -10.18 13.58 5.03
C LEU A 154 -11.00 12.50 5.73
N THR A 155 -11.12 11.31 5.13
CA THR A 155 -11.82 10.18 5.76
C THR A 155 -10.90 8.98 5.91
N PHE A 156 -11.12 8.21 6.99
CA PHE A 156 -10.32 7.06 7.37
C PHE A 156 -11.25 5.92 7.78
N LYS A 157 -11.03 4.72 7.25
CA LYS A 157 -11.86 3.53 7.53
C LYS A 157 -10.98 2.29 7.66
N LYS A 158 -11.38 1.33 8.49
CA LYS A 158 -10.74 0.00 8.48
C LYS A 158 -11.00 -0.71 7.15
N PRO A 159 -10.02 -1.43 6.60
CA PRO A 159 -10.23 -2.23 5.39
C PRO A 159 -11.15 -3.42 5.68
N ASN A 160 -11.89 -3.86 4.66
CA ASN A 160 -12.72 -5.06 4.74
C ASN A 160 -11.93 -6.30 4.28
N PHE A 161 -11.35 -7.03 5.23
CA PHE A 161 -10.54 -8.22 4.98
C PHE A 161 -11.31 -9.38 4.35
N THR A 162 -12.63 -9.47 4.58
CA THR A 162 -13.47 -10.51 3.97
C THR A 162 -13.70 -10.22 2.49
N LYS A 163 -13.90 -8.94 2.14
CA LYS A 163 -14.10 -8.51 0.75
C LYS A 163 -12.78 -8.47 -0.03
N PHE A 164 -11.67 -8.11 0.63
CA PHE A 164 -10.34 -8.01 0.04
C PHE A 164 -9.37 -8.98 0.72
N PRO A 165 -9.50 -10.29 0.44
CA PRO A 165 -8.72 -11.33 1.12
C PRO A 165 -7.22 -11.24 0.85
N CYS A 166 -6.78 -10.63 -0.26
CA CYS A 166 -5.37 -10.43 -0.58
C CYS A 166 -4.57 -9.77 0.54
N ILE A 167 -5.20 -8.86 1.31
CA ILE A 167 -4.56 -8.26 2.49
C ILE A 167 -4.18 -9.35 3.48
N LYS A 168 -5.14 -10.22 3.84
CA LYS A 168 -4.91 -11.31 4.79
C LYS A 168 -3.79 -12.25 4.32
N LEU A 169 -3.72 -12.55 3.02
CA LEU A 169 -2.69 -13.41 2.45
C LEU A 169 -1.29 -12.84 2.64
N ALA A 170 -1.13 -11.51 2.52
CA ALA A 170 0.15 -10.87 2.77
C ALA A 170 0.59 -10.96 4.24
N TYR A 171 -0.33 -10.74 5.19
CA TYR A 171 -0.05 -10.95 6.61
C TYR A 171 0.32 -12.42 6.90
N GLN A 172 -0.42 -13.38 6.35
CA GLN A 172 -0.13 -14.80 6.51
C GLN A 172 1.24 -15.18 5.92
N ALA A 173 1.61 -14.62 4.77
CA ALA A 173 2.91 -14.86 4.17
C ALA A 173 4.06 -14.34 5.06
N LEU A 174 3.87 -13.19 5.74
CA LEU A 174 4.83 -12.69 6.73
C LEU A 174 4.93 -13.58 7.96
N ASP A 175 3.79 -14.08 8.46
CA ASP A 175 3.74 -14.94 9.64
C ASP A 175 4.40 -16.30 9.39
N ILE A 176 4.23 -16.86 8.18
CA ILE A 176 4.94 -18.07 7.76
C ILE A 176 6.44 -17.80 7.62
N GLY A 177 6.81 -16.62 7.09
CA GLY A 177 8.20 -16.20 6.94
C GLY A 177 8.97 -16.99 5.86
N GLY A 178 10.30 -16.99 5.97
CA GLY A 178 11.18 -17.64 5.00
C GLY A 178 11.00 -17.05 3.59
N THR A 179 10.75 -17.92 2.61
CA THR A 179 10.53 -17.53 1.20
C THR A 179 9.06 -17.25 0.87
N MET A 180 8.14 -17.34 1.85
CA MET A 180 6.71 -17.23 1.59
C MET A 180 6.28 -15.88 0.98
N PRO A 181 6.83 -14.72 1.39
CA PRO A 181 6.55 -13.46 0.69
C PRO A 181 6.95 -13.46 -0.79
N ALA A 182 8.00 -14.20 -1.16
CA ALA A 182 8.40 -14.34 -2.57
C ALA A 182 7.45 -15.25 -3.34
N VAL A 183 6.96 -16.33 -2.72
CA VAL A 183 5.91 -17.20 -3.29
C VAL A 183 4.63 -16.40 -3.52
N LEU A 184 4.18 -15.62 -2.53
CA LEU A 184 3.03 -14.72 -2.64
C LEU A 184 3.16 -13.78 -3.84
N ASN A 185 4.31 -13.10 -3.97
CA ASN A 185 4.53 -12.18 -5.09
C ASN A 185 4.50 -12.91 -6.44
N GLY A 186 5.17 -14.07 -6.56
CA GLY A 186 5.20 -14.85 -7.78
C GLY A 186 3.81 -15.36 -8.21
N ALA A 187 3.04 -15.92 -7.27
CA ALA A 187 1.67 -16.37 -7.52
C ALA A 187 0.76 -15.19 -7.93
N ASN A 188 0.90 -14.04 -7.26
CA ASN A 188 0.15 -12.84 -7.60
C ASN A 188 0.46 -12.33 -9.02
N GLU A 189 1.73 -12.32 -9.43
CA GLU A 189 2.10 -11.90 -10.78
C GLU A 189 1.42 -12.75 -11.86
N ILE A 190 1.38 -14.07 -11.68
CA ILE A 190 0.71 -14.98 -12.62
C ILE A 190 -0.81 -14.77 -12.60
N ALA A 191 -1.42 -14.67 -11.41
CA ALA A 191 -2.86 -14.48 -11.27
C ALA A 191 -3.33 -13.15 -11.89
N VAL A 192 -2.61 -12.05 -11.63
CA VAL A 192 -2.91 -10.74 -12.23
C VAL A 192 -2.77 -10.77 -13.74
N ASN A 193 -1.74 -11.45 -14.27
CA ASN A 193 -1.57 -11.60 -15.72
C ASN A 193 -2.73 -12.39 -16.35
N ALA A 194 -3.15 -13.49 -15.73
CA ALA A 194 -4.32 -14.26 -16.17
C ALA A 194 -5.60 -13.40 -16.18
N PHE A 195 -5.83 -12.58 -15.15
CA PHE A 195 -6.96 -11.65 -15.11
C PHE A 195 -6.87 -10.60 -16.24
N LEU A 196 -5.70 -9.97 -16.41
CA LEU A 196 -5.47 -8.97 -17.47
C LEU A 196 -5.71 -9.54 -18.89
N ASN A 197 -5.47 -10.84 -19.08
CA ASN A 197 -5.73 -11.57 -20.32
C ASN A 197 -7.14 -12.16 -20.41
N LYS A 198 -8.05 -11.79 -19.49
CA LYS A 198 -9.45 -12.23 -19.47
C LYS A 198 -9.62 -13.76 -19.33
N GLN A 199 -8.66 -14.43 -18.69
CA GLN A 199 -8.67 -15.89 -18.49
C GLN A 199 -9.34 -16.31 -17.18
N ILE A 200 -9.36 -15.41 -16.20
CA ILE A 200 -9.99 -15.59 -14.88
C ILE A 200 -10.73 -14.32 -14.48
N ASN A 201 -11.61 -14.40 -13.48
CA ASN A 201 -12.24 -13.24 -12.87
C ASN A 201 -11.35 -12.65 -11.77
N ILE A 202 -11.61 -11.40 -11.39
CA ILE A 202 -10.81 -10.73 -10.34
C ILE A 202 -10.91 -11.45 -8.99
N THR A 203 -12.05 -12.10 -8.71
CA THR A 203 -12.29 -12.87 -7.49
C THR A 203 -11.46 -14.16 -7.44
N ASP A 204 -10.93 -14.63 -8.57
CA ASP A 204 -10.12 -15.85 -8.64
C ASP A 204 -8.66 -15.58 -8.25
N ILE A 205 -8.19 -14.33 -8.35
CA ILE A 205 -6.83 -13.93 -7.96
C ILE A 205 -6.47 -14.40 -6.54
N PRO A 206 -7.21 -14.04 -5.47
CA PRO A 206 -6.88 -14.50 -4.13
C PRO A 206 -6.99 -16.02 -3.96
N ILE A 207 -7.86 -16.70 -4.73
CA ILE A 207 -8.04 -18.16 -4.63
C ILE A 207 -6.79 -18.88 -5.17
N ILE A 208 -6.28 -18.43 -6.32
CA ILE A 208 -5.05 -18.97 -6.91
C ILE A 208 -3.89 -18.80 -5.94
N ILE A 209 -3.73 -17.60 -5.36
CA ILE A 209 -2.67 -17.30 -4.41
C ILE A 209 -2.79 -18.16 -3.14
N ILE A 210 -4.01 -18.37 -2.62
CA ILE A 210 -4.24 -19.23 -1.44
C ILE A 210 -3.76 -20.66 -1.69
N ASN A 211 -4.00 -21.22 -2.87
CA ASN A 211 -3.61 -22.61 -3.16
C ASN A 211 -2.10 -22.84 -3.11
N ASP A 212 -1.30 -21.78 -3.31
CA ASP A 212 0.15 -21.82 -3.21
C ASP A 212 0.66 -21.54 -1.79
N ILE A 213 -0.22 -21.09 -0.87
CA ILE A 213 0.11 -20.87 0.54
C ILE A 213 -0.37 -22.08 1.35
N PRO A 214 0.53 -22.83 2.03
CA PRO A 214 0.12 -23.90 2.91
C PRO A 214 -0.74 -23.33 4.06
N ILE A 215 -2.03 -23.69 4.05
CA ILE A 215 -2.95 -23.32 5.12
C ILE A 215 -2.60 -24.18 6.35
N LYS A 216 -2.27 -23.53 7.47
CA LYS A 216 -2.18 -24.18 8.78
C LYS A 216 -3.55 -24.32 9.41
#